data_AF-A0A962NMZ5-F1
#
_entry.id   AF-A0A962NMZ5-F1
#
_cell.length_a   1.000
_cell.length_b   1.000
_cell.length_c   1.000
_cell.angle_alpha   90.00
_cell.angle_beta   90.00
_cell.angle_gamma   90.00
#
_symmetry.space_group_name_H-M   'P 1'
#
loop_
_entity.id
_entity.type
_entity.pdbx_description
1 polymer ?
#
loop_
_entity_poly.entity_id
_entity_poly.type
_entity_poly.pdbx_seq_one_letter_code
_entity_poly.pdbx_strand_id
1 'polypeptide(L)'
;GESTQHKGIIPDIEFPTDYDPSSIGESTLDSPLPWDKIPATRYRPKDSVSQVKKELNELHATRADTDPEFIYLRDAAAYRQVRSNQKFISLNEAKRRQEEKDSDEFWLSLENQKRARQNLPAIASLDELNPKKEEPTLASAAGQTGASTGAAGQGTTENSGAGEGDPLQGNELAGVTELPAVTPDEDTAEKTAASEPEAPDAQLIETGHILIDLMSLQKQTAEEKSQRQS
;
A
#
# COMPACT_ATOMS: atom_id res chain seq x y z
N GLY A 1 17.21 9.98 -19.76
CA GLY A 1 18.55 9.48 -20.10
C GLY A 1 19.03 8.53 -19.03
N GLU A 2 18.84 8.88 -17.77
CA GLU A 2 19.03 7.97 -16.63
C GLU A 2 17.95 6.88 -16.64
N SER A 3 18.36 5.64 -16.35
CA SER A 3 17.44 4.51 -16.16
C SER A 3 16.75 4.58 -14.79
N THR A 4 15.52 4.06 -14.72
CA THR A 4 14.78 3.80 -13.46
C THR A 4 15.10 2.44 -12.87
N GLN A 5 15.82 1.59 -13.61
CA GLN A 5 16.26 0.27 -13.16
C GLN A 5 16.93 0.37 -11.80
N HIS A 6 16.60 -0.51 -10.86
CA HIS A 6 17.20 -0.61 -9.52
C HIS A 6 17.01 0.61 -8.59
N LYS A 7 16.87 1.84 -9.11
CA LYS A 7 16.77 3.08 -8.32
C LYS A 7 15.34 3.62 -8.21
N GLY A 8 14.45 3.21 -9.12
CA GLY A 8 13.10 3.74 -9.20
C GLY A 8 13.06 5.25 -9.45
N ILE A 9 11.98 5.88 -9.00
CA ILE A 9 11.78 7.33 -9.02
C ILE A 9 11.84 7.79 -7.56
N ILE A 10 12.79 8.66 -7.24
CA ILE A 10 12.92 9.26 -5.91
C ILE A 10 12.02 10.50 -5.89
N PRO A 11 11.02 10.57 -4.98
CA PRO A 11 10.15 11.72 -4.90
C PRO A 11 10.89 12.96 -4.40
N ASP A 12 10.42 14.15 -4.78
CA ASP A 12 11.01 15.41 -4.33
C ASP A 12 10.67 15.78 -2.88
N ILE A 13 9.57 15.21 -2.36
CA ILE A 13 9.07 15.33 -0.98
C ILE A 13 8.79 13.90 -0.51
N GLU A 14 9.40 13.49 0.59
CA GLU A 14 9.29 12.13 1.13
C GLU A 14 8.22 12.08 2.23
N PHE A 15 7.35 11.07 2.16
CA PHE A 15 6.39 10.78 3.23
C PHE A 15 6.88 9.60 4.08
N PRO A 16 6.44 9.49 5.35
CA PRO A 16 6.67 8.29 6.14
C PRO A 16 6.10 7.05 5.42
N THR A 17 6.94 6.05 5.17
CA THR A 17 6.53 4.79 4.53
C THR A 17 6.36 3.67 5.55
N ASP A 18 5.38 2.81 5.32
CA ASP A 18 5.10 1.64 6.16
C ASP A 18 5.99 0.42 5.82
N TYR A 19 6.79 0.53 4.77
CA TYR A 19 7.71 -0.51 4.30
C TYR A 19 9.11 0.06 4.09
N ASP A 20 10.11 -0.82 4.12
CA ASP A 20 11.49 -0.48 3.77
C ASP A 20 11.66 -0.50 2.24
N PRO A 21 11.94 0.64 1.58
CA PRO A 21 12.14 0.70 0.14
C PRO A 21 13.30 -0.16 -0.37
N SER A 22 14.23 -0.54 0.50
CA SER A 22 15.35 -1.42 0.15
C SER A 22 14.98 -2.92 0.21
N SER A 23 13.84 -3.25 0.80
CA SER A 23 13.33 -4.63 0.92
C SER A 23 12.34 -5.01 -0.18
N ILE A 24 11.74 -4.02 -0.83
CA ILE A 24 10.73 -4.20 -1.88
C ILE A 24 11.19 -3.46 -3.13
N GLY A 25 11.30 -4.18 -4.24
CA GLY A 25 11.59 -3.58 -5.54
C GLY A 25 12.48 -4.47 -6.41
N GLU A 26 12.82 -3.95 -7.58
CA GLU A 26 13.74 -4.64 -8.50
C GLU A 26 15.15 -4.78 -7.93
N SER A 27 15.56 -3.87 -7.05
CA SER A 27 16.85 -3.89 -6.37
C SER A 27 17.04 -5.11 -5.45
N THR A 28 15.98 -5.82 -5.09
CA THR A 28 16.04 -6.98 -4.19
C THR A 28 16.07 -8.33 -4.90
N LEU A 29 15.93 -8.33 -6.24
CA LEU A 29 16.02 -9.53 -7.05
C LEU A 29 17.44 -10.10 -7.04
N ASP A 30 17.56 -11.42 -7.22
CA ASP A 30 18.86 -12.03 -7.47
C ASP A 30 19.33 -11.67 -8.89
N SER A 31 20.49 -11.02 -8.97
CA SER A 31 21.12 -10.58 -10.23
C SER A 31 20.28 -9.63 -11.11
N PRO A 32 19.91 -8.43 -10.62
CA PRO A 32 19.20 -7.44 -11.43
C PRO A 32 20.12 -6.86 -12.51
N LEU A 33 19.54 -6.42 -13.63
CA LEU A 33 20.31 -5.77 -14.69
C LEU A 33 20.96 -4.46 -14.19
N PRO A 34 22.16 -4.14 -14.74
CA PRO A 34 22.77 -2.83 -14.81
C PRO A 34 21.89 -1.62 -14.60
N TRP A 35 22.12 -0.76 -13.62
CA TRP A 35 21.72 0.63 -13.86
C TRP A 35 22.60 1.21 -14.97
N ASP A 36 21.99 1.78 -16.00
CA ASP A 36 22.68 2.41 -17.12
C ASP A 36 22.11 3.82 -17.42
N LYS A 37 22.91 4.65 -18.09
CA LYS A 37 22.54 6.01 -18.50
C LYS A 37 22.93 6.24 -19.95
N ILE A 38 21.94 6.54 -20.77
CA ILE A 38 22.14 6.95 -22.16
C ILE A 38 22.18 8.49 -22.28
N PRO A 39 22.74 9.02 -23.38
CA PRO A 39 22.71 10.46 -23.66
C PRO A 39 21.30 11.03 -23.57
N ALA A 40 21.15 12.20 -22.95
CA ALA A 40 19.87 12.85 -22.81
C ALA A 40 19.36 13.34 -24.18
N THR A 41 18.07 13.11 -24.46
CA THR A 41 17.40 13.76 -25.59
C THR A 41 17.20 15.24 -25.30
N ARG A 42 17.15 16.08 -26.34
CA ARG A 42 16.83 17.49 -26.18
C ARG A 42 15.32 17.64 -25.99
N TYR A 43 14.91 18.12 -24.83
CA TYR A 43 13.52 18.49 -24.54
C TYR A 43 13.50 19.89 -23.92
N ARG A 44 12.36 20.57 -24.05
CA ARG A 44 12.12 21.84 -23.37
C ARG A 44 11.41 21.55 -22.05
N PRO A 45 12.06 21.75 -20.89
CA PRO A 45 11.37 21.61 -19.61
C PRO A 45 10.27 22.67 -19.51
N LYS A 46 9.10 22.25 -19.06
CA LYS A 46 8.00 23.14 -18.69
C LYS A 46 8.09 23.36 -17.19
N ASP A 47 8.05 24.62 -16.75
CA ASP A 47 7.91 25.08 -15.37
C ASP A 47 8.77 24.31 -14.33
N SER A 48 9.98 24.83 -14.06
CA SER A 48 10.89 24.19 -13.11
C SER A 48 10.43 24.42 -11.66
N VAL A 49 9.85 23.38 -11.06
CA VAL A 49 9.49 23.32 -9.62
C VAL A 49 10.73 23.41 -8.72
N SER A 50 11.94 23.22 -9.28
CA SER A 50 13.19 23.25 -8.52
C SER A 50 13.43 24.56 -7.76
N GLN A 51 12.86 25.69 -8.22
CA GLN A 51 13.02 26.99 -7.54
C GLN A 51 12.25 27.07 -6.22
N VAL A 52 11.09 26.41 -6.14
CA VAL A 52 10.19 26.42 -4.97
C VAL A 52 10.32 25.17 -4.11
N LYS A 53 11.08 24.16 -4.56
CA LYS A 53 11.25 22.86 -3.89
C LYS A 53 11.68 22.99 -2.42
N LYS A 54 12.61 23.89 -2.10
CA LYS A 54 13.10 24.07 -0.71
C LYS A 54 11.99 24.56 0.21
N GLU A 55 11.27 25.57 -0.24
CA GLU A 55 10.16 26.18 0.51
C GLU A 55 9.00 25.19 0.67
N LEU A 56 8.67 24.42 -0.37
CA LEU A 56 7.67 23.34 -0.26
C LEU A 56 8.03 22.29 0.77
N ASN A 57 9.30 21.89 0.84
CA ASN A 57 9.77 20.95 1.85
C ASN A 57 9.68 21.53 3.27
N GLU A 58 9.95 22.82 3.45
CA GLU A 58 9.84 23.49 4.76
C GLU A 58 8.38 23.61 5.22
N LEU A 59 7.46 23.95 4.30
CA LEU A 59 6.03 23.99 4.57
C LEU A 59 5.47 22.61 4.92
N HIS A 60 5.85 21.59 4.14
CA HIS A 60 5.51 20.20 4.42
C HIS A 60 6.02 19.76 5.79
N ALA A 61 7.31 19.96 6.08
CA ALA A 61 7.91 19.56 7.36
C ALA A 61 7.20 20.21 8.56
N THR A 62 6.86 21.51 8.44
CA THR A 62 6.13 22.23 9.49
C THR A 62 4.75 21.62 9.77
N ARG A 63 4.02 21.22 8.71
CA ARG A 63 2.72 20.54 8.87
C ARG A 63 2.88 19.14 9.42
N ALA A 64 3.79 18.34 8.85
CA ALA A 64 4.05 16.97 9.28
C ALA A 64 4.48 16.87 10.76
N ASP A 65 5.19 17.89 11.29
CA ASP A 65 5.59 17.95 12.70
C ASP A 65 4.44 18.27 13.66
N THR A 66 3.34 18.83 13.16
CA THR A 66 2.18 19.23 13.98
C THR A 66 0.96 18.33 13.79
N ASP A 67 0.84 17.68 12.63
CA ASP A 67 -0.28 16.81 12.30
C ASP A 67 -0.23 15.51 13.14
N PRO A 68 -1.29 15.21 13.93
CA PRO A 68 -1.36 13.99 14.73
C PRO A 68 -1.15 12.69 13.95
N GLU A 69 -1.65 12.62 12.71
CA GLU A 69 -1.56 11.44 11.85
C GLU A 69 -0.13 11.27 11.31
N PHE A 70 0.55 12.33 10.88
CA PHE A 70 1.95 12.23 10.45
C PHE A 70 2.89 11.83 11.59
N ILE A 71 2.65 12.35 12.80
CA ILE A 71 3.38 11.94 13.99
C ILE A 71 3.16 10.43 14.25
N TYR A 72 1.90 9.97 14.18
CA TYR A 72 1.55 8.56 14.31
C TYR A 72 2.27 7.70 13.26
N LEU A 73 2.20 8.07 11.98
CA LEU A 73 2.81 7.35 10.87
C LEU A 73 4.33 7.27 11.01
N ARG A 74 4.99 8.38 11.39
CA ARG A 74 6.44 8.42 11.62
C ARG A 74 6.86 7.47 12.74
N ASP A 75 6.16 7.51 13.88
CA ASP A 75 6.51 6.71 15.05
C ASP A 75 6.18 5.22 14.80
N ALA A 76 5.10 4.92 14.07
CA ALA A 76 4.77 3.59 13.59
C ALA A 76 5.84 3.04 12.62
N ALA A 77 6.28 3.84 11.66
CA ALA A 77 7.34 3.49 10.73
C ALA A 77 8.66 3.21 11.47
N ALA A 78 9.02 4.03 12.46
CA ALA A 78 10.20 3.82 13.29
C ALA A 78 10.15 2.49 14.05
N TYR A 79 9.00 2.14 14.63
CA TYR A 79 8.80 0.84 15.29
C TYR A 79 8.97 -0.33 14.31
N ARG A 80 8.33 -0.26 13.14
CA ARG A 80 8.46 -1.30 12.10
C ARG A 80 9.90 -1.44 11.62
N GLN A 81 10.63 -0.33 11.48
CA GLN A 81 12.04 -0.35 11.09
C GLN A 81 12.93 -1.05 12.13
N VAL A 82 12.68 -0.82 13.42
CA VAL A 82 13.41 -1.55 14.48
C VAL A 82 13.10 -3.05 14.41
N ARG A 83 11.85 -3.44 14.14
CA ARG A 83 11.44 -4.84 14.03
C ARG A 83 11.95 -5.52 12.77
N SER A 84 11.98 -4.84 11.61
CA SER A 84 12.47 -5.40 10.35
C SER A 84 13.95 -5.77 10.42
N ASN A 85 14.72 -5.07 11.24
CA ASN A 85 16.13 -5.37 11.51
C ASN A 85 16.35 -6.64 12.36
N GLN A 86 15.30 -7.22 12.96
CA GLN A 86 15.39 -8.45 13.75
C GLN A 86 15.43 -9.68 12.83
N LYS A 87 16.61 -10.31 12.72
CA LYS A 87 16.82 -11.49 11.86
C LYS A 87 16.46 -12.83 12.51
N PHE A 88 16.20 -12.84 13.82
CA PHE A 88 15.96 -14.06 14.59
C PHE A 88 14.71 -13.92 15.43
N ILE A 89 13.94 -15.00 15.50
CA ILE A 89 12.72 -15.09 16.30
C ILE A 89 12.95 -16.09 17.43
N SER A 90 12.54 -15.74 18.65
CA SER A 90 12.59 -16.65 19.79
C SER A 90 11.56 -17.76 19.64
N LEU A 91 11.94 -19.01 19.93
CA LEU A 91 10.98 -20.12 20.04
C LEU A 91 10.47 -20.34 21.46
N ASN A 92 10.97 -19.58 22.45
CA ASN A 92 10.51 -19.66 23.82
C ASN A 92 9.14 -18.96 23.97
N GLU A 93 8.12 -19.71 24.42
CA GLU A 93 6.75 -19.22 24.57
C GLU A 93 6.65 -18.01 25.50
N ALA A 94 7.26 -18.06 26.69
CA ALA A 94 7.18 -16.97 27.66
C ALA A 94 7.74 -15.66 27.10
N LYS A 95 8.86 -15.75 26.37
CA LYS A 95 9.44 -14.59 25.66
C LYS A 95 8.53 -14.08 24.55
N ARG A 96 7.90 -14.97 23.77
CA ARG A 96 6.98 -14.60 22.69
C ARG A 96 5.72 -13.90 23.21
N ARG A 97 5.15 -14.38 24.32
CA ARG A 97 4.01 -13.72 24.99
C ARG A 97 4.36 -12.35 25.54
N GLN A 98 5.60 -12.14 25.99
CA GLN A 98 6.05 -10.82 26.42
C GLN A 98 6.20 -9.87 25.21
N GLU A 99 6.83 -10.32 24.13
CA GLU A 99 6.98 -9.53 22.89
C GLU A 99 5.64 -9.12 22.27
N GLU A 100 4.61 -9.96 22.41
CA GLU A 100 3.24 -9.67 22.01
C GLU A 100 2.65 -8.53 22.87
N LYS A 101 2.69 -8.67 24.20
CA LYS A 101 2.23 -7.61 25.13
C LYS A 101 2.94 -6.29 24.91
N ASP A 102 4.26 -6.30 24.78
CA ASP A 102 5.05 -5.09 24.55
C ASP A 102 4.63 -4.40 23.24
N SER A 103 4.30 -5.19 22.22
CA SER A 103 3.79 -4.68 20.93
C SER A 103 2.40 -4.10 21.07
N ASP A 104 1.50 -4.78 21.77
CA ASP A 104 0.12 -4.31 21.98
C ASP A 104 0.09 -3.02 22.81
N GLU A 105 0.89 -2.96 23.88
CA GLU A 105 1.08 -1.77 24.70
C GLU A 105 1.66 -0.61 23.86
N PHE A 106 2.65 -0.88 23.00
CA PHE A 106 3.19 0.12 22.09
C PHE A 106 2.11 0.69 21.18
N TRP A 107 1.37 -0.16 20.46
CA TRP A 107 0.34 0.28 19.52
C TRP A 107 -0.82 0.99 20.21
N LEU A 108 -1.26 0.50 21.37
CA LEU A 108 -2.29 1.14 22.17
C LEU A 108 -1.84 2.52 22.66
N SER A 109 -0.59 2.63 23.13
CA SER A 109 -0.04 3.92 23.58
C SER A 109 0.06 4.91 22.43
N LEU A 110 0.48 4.46 21.25
CA LEU A 110 0.64 5.28 20.06
C LEU A 110 -0.72 5.80 19.56
N GLU A 111 -1.73 4.94 19.52
CA GLU A 111 -3.10 5.33 19.19
C GLU A 111 -3.68 6.30 20.22
N ASN A 112 -3.50 6.04 21.52
CA ASN A 112 -3.96 6.95 22.55
C ASN A 112 -3.27 8.32 22.50
N GLN A 113 -2.00 8.40 22.10
CA GLN A 113 -1.32 9.67 21.85
C GLN A 113 -1.93 10.42 20.65
N LYS A 114 -2.23 9.71 19.55
CA LYS A 114 -2.92 10.28 18.38
C LYS A 114 -4.28 10.84 18.77
N ARG A 115 -5.09 10.04 19.47
CA ARG A 115 -6.41 10.41 19.98
C ARG A 115 -6.36 11.60 20.92
N ALA A 116 -5.37 11.66 21.82
CA ALA A 116 -5.16 12.79 22.72
C ALA A 116 -4.90 14.09 21.95
N ARG A 117 -4.08 14.06 20.89
CA ARG A 117 -3.84 15.23 20.03
C ARG A 117 -5.08 15.63 19.22
N GLN A 118 -5.96 14.69 18.92
CA GLN A 118 -7.26 14.91 18.26
C GLN A 118 -8.39 15.25 19.25
N ASN A 119 -8.12 15.36 20.55
CA ASN A 119 -9.12 15.57 21.61
C ASN A 119 -10.20 14.47 21.69
N LEU A 120 -9.85 13.26 21.28
CA LEU A 120 -10.69 12.07 21.39
C LEU A 120 -10.42 11.34 22.72
N PRO A 121 -11.41 10.62 23.29
CA PRO A 121 -11.22 9.86 24.52
C PRO A 121 -10.25 8.70 24.29
N ALA A 122 -9.41 8.41 25.29
CA ALA A 122 -8.53 7.24 25.27
C ALA A 122 -9.34 5.94 25.26
N ILE A 123 -8.80 4.92 24.59
CA ILE A 123 -9.35 3.57 24.50
C ILE A 123 -8.56 2.62 25.41
N ALA A 124 -9.22 1.57 25.90
CA ALA A 124 -8.59 0.56 26.76
C ALA A 124 -7.99 -0.60 25.96
N SER A 125 -8.59 -0.93 24.80
CA SER A 125 -8.04 -1.90 23.84
C SER A 125 -8.14 -1.38 22.40
N LEU A 126 -7.21 -1.83 21.55
CA LEU A 126 -7.25 -1.59 20.10
C LEU A 126 -8.48 -2.24 19.43
N ASP A 127 -9.08 -3.27 20.05
CA ASP A 127 -10.27 -3.95 19.53
C ASP A 127 -11.50 -3.04 19.48
N GLU A 128 -11.52 -1.99 20.31
CA GLU A 128 -12.60 -0.98 20.32
C GLU A 128 -12.69 -0.20 19.00
N LEU A 129 -11.62 -0.19 18.20
CA LEU A 129 -11.56 0.53 16.91
C LEU A 129 -12.20 -0.24 15.76
N ASN A 130 -12.34 -1.56 15.86
CA ASN A 130 -12.96 -2.37 14.80
C ASN A 130 -13.80 -3.50 15.40
N PRO A 131 -15.03 -3.21 15.85
CA PRO A 131 -15.89 -4.18 16.53
C PRO A 131 -16.36 -5.34 15.63
N LYS A 132 -16.02 -5.36 14.34
CA LYS A 132 -16.46 -6.38 13.36
C LYS A 132 -15.39 -7.39 12.97
N LYS A 133 -14.23 -7.43 13.63
CA LYS A 133 -13.26 -8.51 13.46
C LYS A 133 -13.77 -9.78 14.15
N GLU A 134 -14.89 -10.32 13.67
CA GLU A 134 -15.28 -11.69 14.01
C GLU A 134 -14.15 -12.61 13.52
N GLU A 135 -13.59 -13.39 14.44
CA GLU A 135 -12.55 -14.34 14.09
C GLU A 135 -13.03 -15.26 12.97
N PRO A 136 -12.17 -15.60 11.99
CA PRO A 136 -12.53 -16.59 10.99
C PRO A 136 -12.85 -17.89 11.74
N THR A 137 -14.14 -18.23 11.82
CA THR A 137 -14.57 -19.49 12.39
C THR A 137 -13.92 -20.60 11.56
N LEU A 138 -12.95 -21.30 12.16
CA LEU A 138 -12.45 -22.54 11.60
C LEU A 138 -13.68 -23.45 11.46
N ALA A 139 -14.13 -23.66 10.22
CA ALA A 139 -15.24 -24.53 9.94
C ALA A 139 -14.98 -25.89 10.59
N SER A 140 -15.66 -26.15 11.70
CA SER A 140 -15.66 -27.43 12.38
C SER A 140 -16.17 -28.46 11.38
N ALA A 141 -15.26 -29.24 10.81
CA ALA A 141 -15.58 -30.43 10.04
C ALA A 141 -16.07 -31.52 11.01
N ALA A 142 -17.26 -31.32 11.56
CA ALA A 142 -17.98 -32.30 12.34
C ALA A 142 -19.36 -32.51 11.71
N GLY A 143 -19.48 -33.60 10.94
CA GLY A 143 -20.76 -34.20 10.59
C GLY A 143 -21.10 -34.20 9.11
N GLN A 144 -20.65 -35.25 8.41
CA GLN A 144 -21.47 -35.93 7.41
C GLN A 144 -21.05 -37.41 7.33
N THR A 145 -21.42 -38.15 8.37
CA THR A 145 -21.70 -39.59 8.26
C THR A 145 -23.14 -39.71 7.76
N GLY A 146 -23.34 -40.29 6.58
CA GLY A 146 -24.67 -40.35 5.96
C GLY A 146 -24.69 -41.01 4.59
N ALA A 147 -24.36 -42.30 4.56
CA ALA A 147 -24.85 -43.33 3.64
C ALA A 147 -25.27 -42.95 2.20
N SER A 148 -24.49 -43.42 1.22
CA SER A 148 -25.02 -43.85 -0.09
C SER A 148 -24.51 -45.25 -0.38
N THR A 149 -25.43 -46.22 -0.27
CA THR A 149 -25.24 -47.63 -0.62
C THR A 149 -25.76 -47.82 -2.05
N GLY A 150 -24.91 -48.30 -2.96
CA GLY A 150 -25.34 -48.58 -4.33
C GLY A 150 -24.29 -49.25 -5.22
N ALA A 151 -24.29 -50.58 -5.16
CA ALA A 151 -24.02 -51.55 -6.24
C ALA A 151 -22.62 -51.67 -6.88
N ALA A 152 -22.24 -52.94 -7.03
CA ALA A 152 -20.98 -53.50 -7.50
C ALA A 152 -20.76 -53.43 -9.03
N GLY A 153 -19.47 -53.43 -9.42
CA GLY A 153 -19.01 -53.68 -10.80
C GLY A 153 -17.48 -53.76 -10.87
N GLN A 154 -16.96 -54.79 -11.55
CA GLN A 154 -15.59 -55.30 -11.57
C GLN A 154 -14.57 -54.54 -12.45
N GLY A 155 -13.27 -54.83 -12.23
CA GLY A 155 -12.21 -54.83 -13.27
C GLY A 155 -11.04 -53.86 -12.98
N THR A 156 -9.93 -54.30 -12.37
CA THR A 156 -8.66 -54.78 -13.00
C THR A 156 -7.82 -53.71 -13.74
N THR A 157 -6.57 -53.51 -13.24
CA THR A 157 -5.29 -53.28 -13.96
C THR A 157 -5.22 -52.11 -14.97
N GLU A 158 -4.21 -51.25 -15.06
CA GLU A 158 -2.76 -51.48 -15.08
C GLU A 158 -2.03 -50.12 -15.20
N ASN A 159 -0.74 -50.13 -14.89
CA ASN A 159 0.25 -49.08 -15.07
C ASN A 159 0.74 -49.01 -16.54
N SER A 160 1.19 -47.84 -17.02
CA SER A 160 2.46 -47.61 -17.81
C SER A 160 2.38 -46.54 -18.92
N GLY A 161 3.39 -45.65 -18.95
CA GLY A 161 4.06 -45.12 -20.15
C GLY A 161 3.47 -43.84 -20.79
N ALA A 162 4.09 -42.66 -20.68
CA ALA A 162 5.31 -42.16 -21.36
C ALA A 162 5.11 -41.78 -22.83
N GLY A 163 5.47 -40.54 -23.21
CA GLY A 163 5.68 -40.14 -24.61
C GLY A 163 5.47 -38.64 -24.88
N GLU A 164 6.57 -37.96 -25.22
CA GLU A 164 6.77 -36.55 -25.60
C GLU A 164 5.95 -36.02 -26.80
N GLY A 165 5.88 -34.68 -26.93
CA GLY A 165 5.82 -34.01 -28.24
C GLY A 165 5.02 -32.70 -28.31
N ASP A 166 5.75 -31.58 -28.25
CA ASP A 166 5.40 -30.18 -28.61
C ASP A 166 4.68 -30.04 -30.00
N PRO A 167 4.08 -28.89 -30.42
CA PRO A 167 4.53 -27.51 -30.13
C PRO A 167 3.46 -26.40 -29.95
N LEU A 168 3.96 -25.28 -29.43
CA LEU A 168 3.41 -23.92 -29.53
C LEU A 168 3.12 -23.52 -30.99
N GLN A 169 1.94 -22.94 -31.22
CA GLN A 169 1.61 -22.22 -32.45
C GLN A 169 0.96 -20.89 -32.08
N GLY A 170 1.69 -19.80 -32.34
CA GLY A 170 1.17 -18.44 -32.22
C GLY A 170 0.23 -18.10 -33.38
N ASN A 171 -0.72 -17.21 -33.12
CA ASN A 171 -1.33 -16.37 -34.13
C ASN A 171 -1.77 -15.05 -33.50
N GLU A 172 -1.49 -13.99 -34.23
CA GLU A 172 -1.68 -12.59 -33.88
C GLU A 172 -3.09 -12.10 -34.25
N LEU A 173 -3.42 -10.92 -33.72
CA LEU A 173 -4.25 -9.86 -34.33
C LEU A 173 -5.78 -9.84 -34.09
N ALA A 174 -6.18 -8.76 -33.39
CA ALA A 174 -7.32 -7.87 -33.59
C ALA A 174 -8.73 -8.43 -33.88
N GLY A 175 -9.68 -8.10 -33.00
CA GLY A 175 -11.11 -8.20 -33.28
C GLY A 175 -11.96 -7.62 -32.17
N VAL A 176 -12.39 -6.38 -32.35
CA VAL A 176 -13.41 -5.69 -31.54
C VAL A 176 -14.71 -6.49 -31.62
N THR A 177 -15.33 -6.84 -30.49
CA THR A 177 -16.70 -7.35 -30.48
C THR A 177 -17.43 -6.85 -29.24
N GLU A 178 -18.28 -5.86 -29.49
CA GLU A 178 -19.56 -5.51 -28.86
C GLU A 178 -19.84 -5.93 -27.40
N LEU A 179 -19.98 -4.90 -26.56
CA LEU A 179 -20.71 -4.94 -25.30
C LEU A 179 -22.18 -5.31 -25.59
N PRO A 180 -22.77 -6.33 -24.93
CA PRO A 180 -24.21 -6.52 -24.99
C PRO A 180 -24.90 -5.46 -24.11
N ALA A 181 -25.85 -4.75 -24.70
CA ALA A 181 -26.77 -3.85 -24.02
C ALA A 181 -27.63 -4.65 -23.02
N VAL A 182 -27.47 -4.38 -21.73
CA VAL A 182 -28.36 -4.87 -20.67
C VAL A 182 -29.43 -3.80 -20.44
N THR A 183 -30.68 -4.16 -20.74
CA THR A 183 -31.88 -3.41 -20.37
C THR A 183 -32.09 -3.44 -18.85
N PRO A 184 -32.66 -2.39 -18.24
CA PRO A 184 -32.78 -2.31 -16.79
C PRO A 184 -33.96 -3.16 -16.31
N ASP A 185 -33.67 -4.28 -15.64
CA ASP A 185 -34.65 -4.94 -14.76
C ASP A 185 -34.61 -4.23 -13.40
N GLU A 186 -35.73 -3.57 -13.09
CA GLU A 186 -36.04 -3.04 -11.76
C GLU A 186 -36.21 -4.19 -10.77
N ASP A 187 -35.18 -4.48 -9.96
CA ASP A 187 -35.27 -4.93 -8.55
C ASP A 187 -33.91 -5.43 -8.03
N THR A 188 -32.86 -4.63 -8.18
CA THR A 188 -31.71 -4.74 -7.29
C THR A 188 -31.68 -3.50 -6.44
N ALA A 189 -32.38 -3.56 -5.30
CA ALA A 189 -32.12 -2.67 -4.19
C ALA A 189 -30.66 -2.89 -3.79
N GLU A 190 -29.79 -2.10 -4.41
CA GLU A 190 -28.39 -1.94 -4.05
C GLU A 190 -28.40 -1.49 -2.59
N LYS A 191 -28.24 -2.46 -1.68
CA LYS A 191 -27.91 -2.20 -0.30
C LYS A 191 -26.49 -1.65 -0.35
N THR A 192 -26.38 -0.35 -0.65
CA THR A 192 -25.21 0.46 -0.34
C THR A 192 -24.99 0.27 1.15
N ALA A 193 -24.11 -0.67 1.50
CA ALA A 193 -23.53 -0.71 2.82
C ALA A 193 -22.87 0.66 2.97
N ALA A 194 -23.49 1.53 3.76
CA ALA A 194 -22.87 2.76 4.18
C ALA A 194 -21.57 2.36 4.86
N SER A 195 -20.45 2.48 4.14
CA SER A 195 -19.13 2.50 4.73
C SER A 195 -19.15 3.66 5.72
N GLU A 196 -18.89 3.36 6.99
CA GLU A 196 -18.64 4.39 7.99
C GLU A 196 -17.60 5.37 7.40
N PRO A 197 -17.65 6.67 7.74
CA PRO A 197 -16.67 7.62 7.22
C PRO A 197 -15.30 7.19 7.74
N GLU A 198 -14.54 6.47 6.91
CA GLU A 198 -13.13 6.20 7.20
C GLU A 198 -12.44 7.55 7.40
N ALA A 199 -11.59 7.62 8.43
CA ALA A 199 -10.82 8.82 8.68
C ALA A 199 -10.08 9.21 7.38
N PRO A 200 -10.10 10.48 6.98
CA PRO A 200 -9.52 10.89 5.71
C PRO A 200 -8.02 10.60 5.71
N ASP A 201 -7.52 10.04 4.61
CA ASP A 201 -6.11 9.70 4.45
C ASP A 201 -5.23 10.96 4.61
N ALA A 202 -4.38 10.95 5.65
CA ALA A 202 -3.49 12.04 5.97
C ALA A 202 -2.50 12.35 4.82
N GLN A 203 -2.02 11.31 4.12
CA GLN A 203 -1.11 11.50 3.00
C GLN A 203 -1.82 12.21 1.85
N LEU A 204 -3.09 11.86 1.60
CA LEU A 204 -3.90 12.51 0.58
C LEU A 204 -4.18 13.98 0.92
N ILE A 205 -4.51 14.27 2.19
CA ILE A 205 -4.70 15.64 2.67
C ILE A 205 -3.43 16.48 2.48
N GLU A 206 -2.28 15.97 2.93
CA GLU A 206 -1.02 16.70 2.83
C GLU A 206 -0.57 16.88 1.38
N THR A 207 -0.82 15.89 0.52
CA THR A 207 -0.63 16.04 -0.93
C THR A 207 -1.45 17.21 -1.48
N GLY A 208 -2.70 17.36 -1.02
CA GLY A 208 -3.54 18.51 -1.36
C GLY A 208 -2.91 19.85 -0.92
N HIS A 209 -2.41 19.95 0.31
CA HIS A 209 -1.72 21.15 0.79
C HIS A 209 -0.47 21.48 -0.04
N ILE A 210 0.37 20.48 -0.32
CA ILE A 210 1.58 20.65 -1.13
C ILE A 210 1.24 21.19 -2.52
N LEU A 211 0.17 20.70 -3.15
CA LEU A 211 -0.26 21.18 -4.47
C LEU A 211 -0.75 22.64 -4.41
N ILE A 212 -1.49 23.01 -3.37
CA ILE A 212 -1.95 24.40 -3.17
C ILE A 212 -0.75 25.33 -2.93
N ASP A 213 0.20 24.92 -2.11
CA ASP A 213 1.44 25.67 -1.86
C ASP A 213 2.22 25.84 -3.16
N LEU A 214 2.36 24.78 -3.94
CA LEU A 214 3.06 24.81 -5.23
C LEU A 214 2.43 25.84 -6.17
N MET A 215 1.10 25.83 -6.32
CA MET A 215 0.41 26.81 -7.16
C MET A 215 0.59 28.25 -6.65
N SER A 216 0.55 28.43 -5.33
CA SER A 216 0.70 29.74 -4.70
C SER A 216 2.11 30.31 -4.88
N LEU A 217 3.14 29.50 -4.63
CA LEU A 217 4.55 29.89 -4.81
C LEU A 217 4.90 30.12 -6.29
N GLN A 218 4.35 29.31 -7.20
CA GLN A 218 4.52 29.55 -8.64
C GLN A 218 3.90 30.88 -9.09
N LYS A 219 2.74 31.25 -8.53
CA LYS A 219 2.12 32.54 -8.84
C LYS A 219 2.97 33.70 -8.33
N GLN A 220 3.47 33.63 -7.09
CA GLN A 220 4.32 34.67 -6.50
C GLN A 220 5.63 34.84 -7.28
N THR A 221 6.31 33.74 -7.60
CA THR A 221 7.54 33.78 -8.40
C THR A 221 7.32 34.34 -9.81
N ALA A 222 6.17 34.08 -10.42
CA ALA A 222 5.80 34.68 -11.71
C ALA A 222 5.54 36.20 -11.60
N GLU A 223 4.85 36.65 -10.55
CA GLU A 223 4.59 38.07 -10.28
C GLU A 223 5.90 38.84 -10.03
N GLU A 224 6.80 38.32 -9.20
CA GLU A 224 8.12 38.92 -8.96
C GLU A 224 8.94 39.04 -10.24
N LYS A 225 8.89 38.02 -11.10
CA LYS A 225 9.62 38.03 -12.37
C LYS A 225 9.08 39.10 -13.32
N SER A 226 7.77 39.32 -13.32
CA SER A 226 7.13 40.40 -14.08
C SER A 226 7.57 41.78 -13.57
N GLN A 227 7.58 41.98 -12.25
CA GLN A 227 8.00 43.25 -11.62
C GLN A 227 9.47 43.59 -11.84
N ARG A 228 10.36 42.58 -11.92
CA ARG A 228 11.78 42.80 -12.21
C ARG A 228 12.07 43.12 -13.68
N GLN A 229 11.10 42.91 -14.57
CA GLN A 229 11.24 43.15 -16.02
C GLN A 229 10.61 44.47 -16.48
N SER A 230 9.82 45.14 -15.63
CA SER A 230 9.28 46.49 -15.82
C SER A 230 10.21 47.56 -15.25
#